data_AF-A0A430SCB3-F1
#
_entry.id   AF-A0A430SCB3-F1
#
_cell.length_a   1.000
_cell.length_b   1.000
_cell.length_c   1.000
_cell.angle_alpha   90.00
_cell.angle_beta   90.00
_cell.angle_gamma   90.00
#
_symmetry.space_group_name_H-M   'P 1'
#
loop_
_entity.id
_entity.type
_entity.pdbx_description
1 polymer ?
#
loop_
_entity_poly.entity_id
_entity_poly.type
_entity_poly.pdbx_seq_one_letter_code
_entity_poly.pdbx_strand_id
1 'polypeptide(L)'
;MTPEAAYQKLLEFQRETAYLASLGALAAWDQRTMIPKKGHEHRARQMAALARLLHQRATDPRVGEWLSAVEGSHLVQDPLSDAAVNVREWRQAYERTRAIPERLMVELAQAQSEAESYWEEARPRDDWQGFLPYLRRVFALTKEKAEILYGLPVAPGDPPYGEVYDALLDGFEPGMRSGELLPLFAQLREGLQGLLDRILGSGRKPDTTILHRSYPKDAQRAFALELLAACGYDLEAGRLDPTAHPFEISIGPGDVRITTRYFEDFFNAGIFGTLHEMGHALYEQGLPKEHWGTPRGEAVSLGVHESQSRTWENLVGRSLGFWERFFPRAKEHFPSLRDVALEDFHRAINAVEPSLIRVEADEVTYNL
;
A
#
# COMPACT_ATOMS: atom_id res chain seq x y z
N MET A 1 1.05 16.57 36.13
CA MET A 1 1.15 15.12 35.88
C MET A 1 2.62 14.80 35.66
N THR A 2 3.16 13.68 36.15
CA THR A 2 4.56 13.31 35.83
C THR A 2 4.66 12.90 34.36
N PRO A 3 5.86 12.99 33.73
CA PRO A 3 6.06 12.55 32.35
C PRO A 3 5.65 11.09 32.11
N GLU A 4 5.90 10.20 33.06
CA GLU A 4 5.53 8.77 32.95
C GLU A 4 4.02 8.59 32.91
N ALA A 5 3.30 9.27 33.81
CA ALA A 5 1.85 9.19 33.85
C ALA A 5 1.20 9.81 32.60
N ALA A 6 1.80 10.86 32.03
CA ALA A 6 1.37 11.45 30.77
C ALA A 6 1.62 10.51 29.59
N TYR A 7 2.82 9.92 29.51
CA TYR A 7 3.18 8.96 28.47
C TYR A 7 2.27 7.73 28.48
N GLN A 8 1.97 7.17 29.65
CA GLN A 8 1.06 6.01 29.74
C GLN A 8 -0.36 6.35 29.28
N LYS A 9 -0.90 7.50 29.68
CA LYS A 9 -2.23 7.95 29.20
C LYS A 9 -2.25 8.17 27.70
N LEU A 10 -1.20 8.78 27.16
CA LEU A 10 -1.05 8.99 25.72
C LEU A 10 -0.97 7.64 24.99
N LEU A 11 -0.13 6.73 25.46
CA LEU A 11 0.03 5.38 24.91
C LEU A 11 -1.29 4.60 24.89
N GLU A 12 -2.00 4.56 26.02
CA GLU A 12 -3.30 3.90 26.13
C GLU A 12 -4.33 4.51 25.17
N PHE A 13 -4.41 5.84 25.12
CA PHE A 13 -5.35 6.56 24.26
C PHE A 13 -5.06 6.32 22.78
N GLN A 14 -3.80 6.33 22.37
CA GLN A 14 -3.38 6.12 20.98
C GLN A 14 -3.57 4.67 20.55
N ARG A 15 -3.26 3.68 21.42
CA ARG A 15 -3.55 2.28 21.15
C ARG A 15 -5.05 2.00 21.04
N GLU A 16 -5.87 2.60 21.90
CA GLU A 16 -7.33 2.51 21.77
C GLU A 16 -7.81 3.09 20.43
N THR A 17 -7.24 4.22 20.00
CA THR A 17 -7.51 4.78 18.66
C THR A 17 -7.10 3.81 17.55
N ALA A 18 -5.95 3.14 17.66
CA ALA A 18 -5.49 2.14 16.71
C ALA A 18 -6.42 0.90 16.66
N TYR A 19 -6.91 0.41 17.80
CA TYR A 19 -7.93 -0.65 17.84
C TYR A 19 -9.24 -0.24 17.16
N LEU A 20 -9.69 1.00 17.34
CA LEU A 20 -10.88 1.49 16.64
C LEU A 20 -10.64 1.57 15.13
N ALA A 21 -9.44 2.03 14.71
CA ALA A 21 -9.07 2.09 13.31
C ALA A 21 -8.98 0.69 12.67
N SER A 22 -8.50 -0.31 13.40
CA SER A 22 -8.40 -1.68 12.88
C SER A 22 -9.76 -2.35 12.65
N LEU A 23 -10.82 -1.95 13.38
CA LEU A 23 -12.19 -2.34 13.03
C LEU A 23 -12.61 -1.78 11.66
N GLY A 24 -12.13 -0.58 11.33
CA GLY A 24 -12.29 0.02 10.01
C GLY A 24 -11.54 -0.77 8.93
N ALA A 25 -10.31 -1.20 9.22
CA ALA A 25 -9.54 -2.07 8.33
C ALA A 25 -10.28 -3.39 8.06
N LEU A 26 -10.85 -4.03 9.09
CA LEU A 26 -11.64 -5.25 8.94
C LEU A 26 -12.91 -5.01 8.11
N ALA A 27 -13.60 -3.89 8.32
CA ALA A 27 -14.77 -3.53 7.54
C ALA A 27 -14.41 -3.21 6.07
N ALA A 28 -13.24 -2.63 5.80
CA ALA A 28 -12.73 -2.38 4.46
C ALA A 28 -12.37 -3.70 3.74
N TRP A 29 -11.74 -4.64 4.45
CA TRP A 29 -11.49 -5.99 3.95
C TRP A 29 -12.80 -6.68 3.55
N ASP A 30 -13.78 -6.69 4.46
CA ASP A 30 -15.09 -7.34 4.24
C ASP A 30 -15.82 -6.70 3.05
N GLN A 31 -15.74 -5.38 2.90
CA GLN A 31 -16.35 -4.64 1.79
C GLN A 31 -15.84 -5.10 0.42
N ARG A 32 -14.61 -5.60 0.35
CA ARG A 32 -13.95 -5.99 -0.90
C ARG A 32 -13.91 -7.50 -1.12
N THR A 33 -14.50 -8.28 -0.22
CA THR A 33 -14.42 -9.75 -0.25
C THR A 33 -15.76 -10.45 0.04
N MET A 34 -16.43 -10.08 1.13
CA MET A 34 -17.56 -10.85 1.68
C MET A 34 -18.90 -10.08 1.67
N ILE A 35 -18.88 -8.76 1.51
CA ILE A 35 -20.09 -7.93 1.63
C ILE A 35 -21.16 -8.33 0.61
N PRO A 36 -22.44 -8.45 1.01
CA PRO A 36 -23.54 -8.62 0.07
C PRO A 36 -23.70 -7.39 -0.83
N LYS A 37 -24.15 -7.59 -2.07
CA LYS A 37 -24.35 -6.51 -3.07
C LYS A 37 -25.18 -5.32 -2.57
N LYS A 38 -26.15 -5.54 -1.68
CA LYS A 38 -27.01 -4.45 -1.12
C LYS A 38 -26.43 -3.82 0.16
N GLY A 39 -25.30 -4.30 0.66
CA GLY A 39 -24.68 -3.84 1.91
C GLY A 39 -23.83 -2.58 1.77
N HIS A 40 -23.41 -2.20 0.56
CA HIS A 40 -22.45 -1.12 0.33
C HIS A 40 -22.91 0.24 0.88
N GLU A 41 -24.19 0.61 0.74
CA GLU A 41 -24.68 1.90 1.26
C GLU A 41 -24.58 1.97 2.79
N HIS A 42 -24.92 0.90 3.49
CA HIS A 42 -24.79 0.85 4.95
C HIS A 42 -23.32 0.87 5.37
N ARG A 43 -22.44 0.11 4.67
CA ARG A 43 -21.00 0.09 4.93
C ARG A 43 -20.38 1.48 4.80
N ALA A 44 -20.76 2.25 3.78
CA ALA A 44 -20.30 3.63 3.62
C ALA A 44 -20.66 4.49 4.86
N ARG A 45 -21.88 4.34 5.40
CA ARG A 45 -22.31 5.05 6.63
C ARG A 45 -21.54 4.59 7.87
N GLN A 46 -21.21 3.30 7.98
CA GLN A 46 -20.35 2.78 9.05
C GLN A 46 -18.95 3.39 9.00
N MET A 47 -18.30 3.38 7.83
CA MET A 47 -16.97 3.96 7.63
C MET A 47 -16.97 5.46 7.89
N ALA A 48 -18.00 6.19 7.45
CA ALA A 48 -18.13 7.62 7.73
C ALA A 48 -18.29 7.94 9.23
N ALA A 49 -19.03 7.10 9.97
CA ALA A 49 -19.15 7.26 11.42
C ALA A 49 -17.82 7.00 12.14
N LEU A 50 -17.11 5.94 11.74
CA LEU A 50 -15.80 5.63 12.30
C LEU A 50 -14.77 6.72 11.99
N ALA A 51 -14.74 7.23 10.74
CA ALA A 51 -13.85 8.32 10.35
C ALA A 51 -14.03 9.59 11.21
N ARG A 52 -15.29 9.96 11.52
CA ARG A 52 -15.57 11.08 12.45
C ARG A 52 -15.01 10.83 13.84
N LEU A 53 -15.20 9.63 14.37
CA LEU A 53 -14.66 9.24 15.68
C LEU A 53 -13.13 9.31 15.69
N LEU A 54 -12.47 8.73 14.68
CA LEU A 54 -11.01 8.74 14.58
C LEU A 54 -10.46 10.16 14.45
N HIS A 55 -11.10 11.02 13.65
CA HIS A 55 -10.70 12.42 13.54
C HIS A 55 -10.83 13.18 14.87
N GLN A 56 -11.94 12.99 15.58
CA GLN A 56 -12.14 13.59 16.91
C GLN A 56 -11.04 13.16 17.88
N ARG A 57 -10.63 11.88 17.85
CA ARG A 57 -9.56 11.37 18.72
C ARG A 57 -8.19 11.91 18.30
N ALA A 58 -7.90 11.95 17.00
CA ALA A 58 -6.64 12.46 16.46
C ALA A 58 -6.41 13.97 16.73
N THR A 59 -7.48 14.72 17.00
CA THR A 59 -7.43 16.16 17.29
C THR A 59 -7.74 16.50 18.76
N ASP A 60 -7.89 15.49 19.62
CA ASP A 60 -8.25 15.69 21.03
C ASP A 60 -7.20 16.57 21.74
N PRO A 61 -7.59 17.67 22.42
CA PRO A 61 -6.65 18.57 23.08
C PRO A 61 -5.80 17.87 24.14
N ARG A 62 -6.31 16.78 24.76
CA ARG A 62 -5.56 16.01 25.77
C ARG A 62 -4.29 15.39 25.20
N VAL A 63 -4.27 15.05 23.90
CA VAL A 63 -3.06 14.54 23.22
C VAL A 63 -1.96 15.60 23.27
N GLY A 64 -2.27 16.85 22.94
CA GLY A 64 -1.32 17.97 23.02
C GLY A 64 -0.84 18.24 24.45
N GLU A 65 -1.75 18.16 25.44
CA GLU A 65 -1.41 18.30 26.86
C GLU A 65 -0.44 17.21 27.34
N TRP A 66 -0.69 15.94 26.99
CA TRP A 66 0.19 14.83 27.37
C TRP A 66 1.53 14.89 26.65
N LEU A 67 1.55 15.16 25.34
CA LEU A 67 2.79 15.34 24.57
C LEU A 67 3.67 16.42 25.22
N SER A 68 3.11 17.58 25.52
CA SER A 68 3.84 18.70 26.14
C SER A 68 4.40 18.37 27.53
N ALA A 69 3.79 17.42 28.25
CA ALA A 69 4.28 16.96 29.55
C ALA A 69 5.41 15.91 29.46
N VAL A 70 5.56 15.25 28.30
CA VAL A 70 6.59 14.23 28.05
C VAL A 70 7.79 14.80 27.31
N GLU A 71 7.56 15.73 26.38
CA GLU A 71 8.60 16.40 25.58
C GLU A 71 9.63 17.10 26.49
N GLY A 72 10.92 16.85 26.23
CA GLY A 72 12.04 17.40 27.02
C GLY A 72 12.29 16.71 28.37
N SER A 73 11.50 15.69 28.73
CA SER A 73 11.73 14.90 29.94
C SER A 73 12.83 13.84 29.76
N HIS A 74 13.21 13.18 30.86
CA HIS A 74 14.19 12.09 30.83
C HIS A 74 13.74 10.86 30.02
N LEU A 75 12.44 10.69 29.77
CA LEU A 75 11.89 9.57 29.00
C LEU A 75 12.25 9.62 27.52
N VAL A 76 12.55 10.82 26.99
CA VAL A 76 12.80 11.05 25.57
C VAL A 76 14.20 11.61 25.30
N GLN A 77 15.12 11.48 26.27
CA GLN A 77 16.50 11.93 26.13
C GLN A 77 17.26 11.15 25.05
N ASP A 78 17.01 9.83 24.98
CA ASP A 78 17.54 9.00 23.91
C ASP A 78 16.56 9.01 22.73
N PRO A 79 16.90 9.64 21.58
CA PRO A 79 16.03 9.71 20.42
C PRO A 79 15.75 8.35 19.77
N LEU A 80 16.50 7.31 20.13
CA LEU A 80 16.32 5.94 19.63
C LEU A 80 15.46 5.07 20.56
N SER A 81 15.09 5.58 21.73
CA SER A 81 14.18 4.87 22.63
C SER A 81 12.75 4.81 22.08
N ASP A 82 12.00 3.76 22.43
CA ASP A 82 10.61 3.60 21.99
C ASP A 82 9.73 4.79 22.39
N ALA A 83 9.98 5.37 23.56
CA ALA A 83 9.26 6.54 24.03
C ALA A 83 9.52 7.77 23.15
N ALA A 84 10.78 8.05 22.81
CA ALA A 84 11.13 9.17 21.95
C ALA A 84 10.58 9.02 20.53
N VAL A 85 10.68 7.82 19.95
CA VAL A 85 10.10 7.50 18.63
C VAL A 85 8.60 7.76 18.64
N ASN A 86 7.87 7.17 19.60
CA ASN A 86 6.42 7.31 19.68
C ASN A 86 5.99 8.79 19.84
N VAL A 87 6.64 9.53 20.75
CA VAL A 87 6.30 10.94 21.01
C VAL A 87 6.57 11.81 19.79
N ARG A 88 7.70 11.61 19.09
CA ARG A 88 8.04 12.38 17.88
C ARG A 88 6.98 12.22 16.80
N GLU A 89 6.63 10.97 16.47
CA GLU A 89 5.66 10.69 15.42
C GLU A 89 4.24 11.10 15.83
N TRP A 90 3.83 10.88 17.09
CA TRP A 90 2.54 11.36 17.58
C TRP A 90 2.42 12.88 17.54
N ARG A 91 3.49 13.62 17.88
CA ARG A 91 3.51 15.07 17.74
C ARG A 91 3.32 15.50 16.29
N GLN A 92 4.08 14.89 15.37
CA GLN A 92 3.99 15.22 13.95
C GLN A 92 2.57 14.97 13.41
N ALA A 93 2.01 13.79 13.68
CA ALA A 93 0.66 13.44 13.26
C ALA A 93 -0.40 14.38 13.87
N TYR A 94 -0.25 14.74 15.14
CA TYR A 94 -1.15 15.65 15.86
C TYR A 94 -1.17 17.05 15.25
N GLU A 95 0.00 17.66 15.00
CA GLU A 95 0.08 19.00 14.42
C GLU A 95 -0.45 19.02 12.98
N ARG A 96 -0.07 18.02 12.14
CA ARG A 96 -0.58 17.92 10.76
C ARG A 96 -2.10 17.79 10.73
N THR A 97 -2.67 16.95 11.60
CA THR A 97 -4.12 16.71 11.61
C THR A 97 -4.88 17.95 12.08
N ARG A 98 -4.39 18.63 13.13
CA ARG A 98 -5.02 19.84 13.67
C ARG A 98 -4.93 21.04 12.76
N ALA A 99 -3.89 21.12 11.93
CA ALA A 99 -3.73 22.21 10.98
C ALA A 99 -4.81 22.24 9.91
N ILE A 100 -5.41 21.09 9.57
CA ILE A 100 -6.46 21.00 8.56
C ILE A 100 -7.81 21.37 9.18
N PRO A 101 -8.49 22.44 8.71
CA PRO A 101 -9.81 22.79 9.21
C PRO A 101 -10.83 21.69 8.96
N GLU A 102 -11.75 21.49 9.90
CA GLU A 102 -12.83 20.48 9.80
C GLU A 102 -13.59 20.59 8.48
N ARG A 103 -13.92 21.83 8.05
CA ARG A 103 -14.55 22.12 6.76
C ARG A 103 -13.81 21.45 5.60
N LEU A 104 -12.50 21.69 5.50
CA LEU A 104 -11.68 21.19 4.39
C LEU A 104 -11.58 19.67 4.41
N MET A 105 -11.42 19.08 5.60
CA MET A 105 -11.41 17.62 5.75
C MET A 105 -12.73 17.00 5.26
N VAL A 106 -13.88 17.53 5.72
CA VAL A 106 -15.20 17.01 5.34
C VAL A 106 -15.45 17.16 3.84
N GLU A 107 -15.16 18.33 3.28
CA GLU A 107 -15.34 18.58 1.85
C GLU A 107 -14.44 17.70 0.98
N LEU A 108 -13.17 17.51 1.37
CA LEU A 108 -12.22 16.67 0.62
C LEU A 108 -12.65 15.20 0.67
N ALA A 109 -13.00 14.67 1.85
CA ALA A 109 -13.47 13.30 1.99
C ALA A 109 -14.74 13.04 1.18
N GLN A 110 -15.70 13.97 1.19
CA GLN A 110 -16.91 13.90 0.37
C GLN A 110 -16.55 13.91 -1.12
N ALA A 111 -15.71 14.85 -1.56
CA ALA A 111 -15.32 14.97 -2.97
C ALA A 111 -14.59 13.72 -3.48
N GLN A 112 -13.71 13.12 -2.66
CA GLN A 112 -13.02 11.87 -3.00
C GLN A 112 -14.01 10.71 -3.16
N SER A 113 -14.92 10.52 -2.20
CA SER A 113 -15.94 9.46 -2.29
C SER A 113 -16.87 9.61 -3.49
N GLU A 114 -17.34 10.83 -3.77
CA GLU A 114 -18.16 11.12 -4.95
C GLU A 114 -17.39 10.88 -6.26
N ALA A 115 -16.12 11.30 -6.31
CA ALA A 115 -15.26 11.12 -7.48
C ALA A 115 -14.96 9.64 -7.76
N GLU A 116 -14.63 8.85 -6.72
CA GLU A 116 -14.37 7.42 -6.84
C GLU A 116 -15.62 6.67 -7.34
N SER A 117 -16.77 6.90 -6.70
CA SER A 117 -18.03 6.27 -7.10
C SER A 117 -18.42 6.60 -8.54
N TYR A 118 -18.23 7.86 -8.97
CA TYR A 118 -18.50 8.24 -10.35
C TYR A 118 -17.47 7.64 -11.32
N TRP A 119 -16.19 7.59 -10.93
CA TRP A 119 -15.10 7.07 -11.76
C TRP A 119 -15.25 5.58 -12.07
N GLU A 120 -15.70 4.76 -11.12
CA GLU A 120 -15.94 3.31 -11.32
C GLU A 120 -16.88 3.06 -12.51
N GLU A 121 -17.87 3.94 -12.66
CA GLU A 121 -18.84 3.91 -13.73
C GLU A 121 -18.39 4.65 -15.00
N ALA A 122 -17.66 5.75 -14.85
CA ALA A 122 -17.21 6.59 -15.96
C ALA A 122 -16.07 5.96 -16.75
N ARG A 123 -15.15 5.24 -16.10
CA ARG A 123 -13.99 4.62 -16.74
C ARG A 123 -14.40 3.64 -17.86
N PRO A 124 -15.32 2.67 -17.66
CA PRO A 124 -15.76 1.80 -18.75
C PRO A 124 -16.52 2.51 -19.87
N ARG A 125 -17.03 3.72 -19.62
CA ARG A 125 -17.79 4.53 -20.58
C ARG A 125 -16.95 5.56 -21.34
N ASP A 126 -15.64 5.65 -21.05
CA ASP A 126 -14.76 6.69 -21.57
C ASP A 126 -15.29 8.12 -21.29
N ASP A 127 -16.00 8.31 -20.18
CA ASP A 127 -16.70 9.55 -19.86
C ASP A 127 -15.81 10.54 -19.08
N TRP A 128 -14.76 11.02 -19.76
CA TRP A 128 -13.86 12.03 -19.21
C TRP A 128 -14.58 13.35 -18.87
N GLN A 129 -15.49 13.80 -19.73
CA GLN A 129 -16.18 15.08 -19.55
C GLN A 129 -17.10 15.07 -18.33
N GLY A 130 -17.77 13.94 -18.07
CA GLY A 130 -18.55 13.73 -16.86
C GLY A 130 -17.70 13.64 -15.59
N PHE A 131 -16.49 13.06 -15.67
CA PHE A 131 -15.59 12.91 -14.52
C PHE A 131 -14.84 14.20 -14.15
N LEU A 132 -14.49 15.02 -15.14
CA LEU A 132 -13.67 16.22 -14.97
C LEU A 132 -14.15 17.19 -13.86
N PRO A 133 -15.45 17.48 -13.67
CA PRO A 133 -15.92 18.30 -12.56
C PRO A 133 -15.57 17.74 -11.17
N TYR A 134 -15.69 16.42 -10.99
CA TYR A 134 -15.36 15.75 -9.72
C TYR A 134 -13.86 15.80 -9.45
N LEU A 135 -13.04 15.47 -10.46
CA LEU A 135 -11.59 15.53 -10.35
C LEU A 135 -11.09 16.95 -10.06
N ARG A 136 -11.67 17.98 -10.70
CA ARG A 136 -11.33 19.39 -10.42
C ARG A 136 -11.61 19.77 -8.98
N ARG A 137 -12.74 19.32 -8.41
CA ARG A 137 -13.07 19.56 -7.00
C ARG A 137 -12.07 18.89 -6.07
N VAL A 138 -11.75 17.60 -6.30
CA VAL A 138 -10.73 16.87 -5.52
C VAL A 138 -9.37 17.56 -5.60
N PHE A 139 -8.94 17.94 -6.80
CA PHE A 139 -7.66 18.61 -7.01
C PHE A 139 -7.59 19.96 -6.28
N ALA A 140 -8.63 20.79 -6.39
CA ALA A 140 -8.68 22.09 -5.74
C ALA A 140 -8.59 21.98 -4.21
N LEU A 141 -9.34 21.06 -3.60
CA LEU A 141 -9.30 20.81 -2.16
C LEU A 141 -7.99 20.18 -1.69
N THR A 142 -7.41 19.27 -2.48
CA THR A 142 -6.08 18.69 -2.21
C THR A 142 -5.01 19.77 -2.25
N LYS A 143 -5.12 20.72 -3.19
CA LYS A 143 -4.20 21.86 -3.28
C LYS A 143 -4.33 22.78 -2.06
N GLU A 144 -5.55 23.10 -1.62
CA GLU A 144 -5.78 23.86 -0.38
C GLU A 144 -5.14 23.17 0.83
N LYS A 145 -5.30 21.84 0.95
CA LYS A 145 -4.64 21.02 1.98
C LYS A 145 -3.11 21.14 1.89
N ALA A 146 -2.54 21.05 0.69
CA ALA A 146 -1.11 21.15 0.47
C ALA A 146 -0.56 22.53 0.89
N GLU A 147 -1.27 23.61 0.54
CA GLU A 147 -0.89 24.98 0.92
C GLU A 147 -0.87 25.19 2.44
N ILE A 148 -1.84 24.61 3.16
CA ILE A 148 -1.87 24.63 4.63
C ILE A 148 -0.68 23.86 5.21
N LEU A 149 -0.46 22.62 4.74
CA LEU A 149 0.63 21.77 5.24
C LEU A 149 2.00 22.34 4.93
N TYR A 150 2.18 22.97 3.78
CA TYR A 150 3.42 23.64 3.39
C TYR A 150 3.77 24.82 4.31
N GLY A 151 2.76 25.46 4.91
CA GLY A 151 2.95 26.50 5.91
C GLY A 151 3.35 26.00 7.30
N LEU A 152 3.34 24.69 7.54
CA LEU A 152 3.79 24.11 8.81
C LEU A 152 5.30 23.88 8.82
N PRO A 153 5.93 23.88 10.00
CA PRO A 153 7.25 23.31 10.16
C PRO A 153 7.28 21.84 9.69
N VAL A 154 8.36 21.45 9.02
CA VAL A 154 8.65 20.03 8.75
C VAL A 154 8.94 19.29 10.06
N ALA A 155 8.90 17.95 10.02
CA ALA A 155 9.23 17.16 11.19
C ALA A 155 10.67 17.46 11.65
N PRO A 156 10.94 17.48 12.98
CA PRO A 156 12.29 17.73 13.47
C PRO A 156 13.31 16.73 12.90
N GLY A 157 14.31 17.24 12.17
CA GLY A 157 15.34 16.44 11.51
C GLY A 157 15.15 16.29 10.00
N ASP A 158 13.96 16.59 9.48
CA ASP A 158 13.68 16.50 8.04
C ASP A 158 14.22 17.70 7.26
N PRO A 159 14.50 17.52 5.95
CA PRO A 159 14.81 18.64 5.07
C PRO A 159 13.57 19.56 4.94
N PRO A 160 13.77 20.89 4.75
CA PRO A 160 12.66 21.80 4.51
C PRO A 160 11.91 21.44 3.23
N TYR A 161 10.65 21.85 3.13
CA TYR A 161 9.93 21.79 1.86
C TYR A 161 10.55 22.77 0.86
N GLY A 162 10.85 22.29 -0.34
CA GLY A 162 11.28 23.10 -1.47
C GLY A 162 10.10 23.65 -2.28
N GLU A 163 8.98 22.93 -2.30
CA GLU A 163 7.75 23.34 -2.96
C GLU A 163 6.48 22.77 -2.30
N VAL A 164 5.31 23.30 -2.65
CA VAL A 164 4.01 22.89 -2.07
C VAL A 164 3.73 21.39 -2.28
N TYR A 165 4.23 20.80 -3.37
CA TYR A 165 4.05 19.38 -3.62
C TYR A 165 4.75 18.50 -2.57
N ASP A 166 5.88 18.96 -2.02
CA ASP A 166 6.61 18.22 -0.98
C ASP A 166 5.75 17.99 0.26
N ALA A 167 4.86 18.93 0.60
CA ALA A 167 3.96 18.78 1.74
C ALA A 167 2.92 17.65 1.58
N LEU A 168 2.59 17.27 0.33
CA LEU A 168 1.77 16.10 0.03
C LEU A 168 2.62 14.83 0.00
N LEU A 169 3.79 14.89 -0.65
CA LEU A 169 4.73 13.77 -0.78
C LEU A 169 5.17 13.23 0.58
N ASP A 170 5.52 14.13 1.49
CA ASP A 170 5.91 13.85 2.88
C ASP A 170 4.84 13.10 3.68
N GLY A 171 3.57 13.21 3.28
CA GLY A 171 2.48 12.45 3.90
C GLY A 171 2.45 10.97 3.54
N PHE A 172 3.21 10.55 2.52
CA PHE A 172 3.29 9.16 2.05
C PHE A 172 4.70 8.58 2.19
N GLU A 173 5.72 9.42 2.01
CA GLU A 173 7.13 9.08 2.18
C GLU A 173 7.78 10.15 3.09
N PRO A 174 7.75 9.96 4.42
CA PRO A 174 8.26 10.95 5.38
C PRO A 174 9.69 11.39 5.05
N GLY A 175 9.92 12.70 4.99
CA GLY A 175 11.22 13.30 4.67
C GLY A 175 11.55 13.42 3.17
N MET A 176 10.83 12.75 2.27
CA MET A 176 11.10 12.80 0.83
C MET A 176 10.74 14.15 0.21
N ARG A 177 11.56 14.64 -0.73
CA ARG A 177 11.35 15.91 -1.45
C ARG A 177 11.46 15.73 -2.96
N SER A 178 10.76 16.56 -3.73
CA SER A 178 10.90 16.67 -5.19
C SER A 178 12.35 16.84 -5.61
N GLY A 179 13.13 17.63 -4.86
CA GLY A 179 14.55 17.86 -5.13
C GLY A 179 15.41 16.59 -5.08
N GLU A 180 14.97 15.58 -4.34
CA GLU A 180 15.61 14.26 -4.25
C GLU A 180 15.04 13.27 -5.28
N LEU A 181 13.72 13.33 -5.54
CA LEU A 181 13.08 12.48 -6.55
C LEU A 181 13.55 12.77 -7.97
N LEU A 182 13.67 14.04 -8.36
CA LEU A 182 14.01 14.44 -9.73
C LEU A 182 15.33 13.81 -10.24
N PRO A 183 16.46 13.87 -9.52
CA PRO A 183 17.69 13.23 -9.98
C PRO A 183 17.58 11.70 -10.04
N LEU A 184 16.84 11.06 -9.12
CA LEU A 184 16.59 9.62 -9.15
C LEU A 184 15.81 9.20 -10.40
N PHE A 185 14.71 9.89 -10.71
CA PHE A 185 13.92 9.64 -11.91
C PHE A 185 14.69 9.94 -13.19
N ALA A 186 15.56 10.97 -13.20
CA ALA A 186 16.40 11.26 -14.35
C ALA A 186 17.37 10.12 -14.65
N GLN A 187 18.08 9.63 -13.63
CA GLN A 187 19.00 8.49 -13.76
C GLN A 187 18.25 7.21 -14.17
N LEU A 188 17.11 6.94 -13.53
CA LEU A 188 16.29 5.76 -13.84
C LEU A 188 15.78 5.81 -15.28
N ARG A 189 15.25 6.94 -15.73
CA ARG A 189 14.75 7.12 -17.10
C ARG A 189 15.84 6.86 -18.15
N GLU A 190 17.04 7.41 -17.95
CA GLU A 190 18.16 7.18 -18.87
C GLU A 190 18.53 5.69 -18.95
N GLY A 191 18.64 5.03 -17.80
CA GLY A 191 18.95 3.60 -17.73
C GLY A 191 17.88 2.72 -18.37
N LEU A 192 16.60 2.98 -18.07
CA LEU A 192 15.46 2.22 -18.58
C LEU A 192 15.29 2.42 -20.10
N GLN A 193 15.42 3.65 -20.62
CA GLN A 193 15.34 3.89 -22.05
C GLN A 193 16.43 3.10 -22.81
N GLY A 194 17.67 3.17 -22.34
CA GLY A 194 18.77 2.42 -22.95
C GLY A 194 18.60 0.91 -22.87
N LEU A 195 17.99 0.38 -21.79
CA LEU A 195 17.66 -1.04 -21.67
C LEU A 195 16.52 -1.44 -22.61
N LEU A 196 15.46 -0.64 -22.67
CA LEU A 196 14.30 -0.87 -23.51
C LEU A 196 14.70 -0.88 -25.00
N ASP A 197 15.55 0.04 -25.44
CA ASP A 197 16.07 0.06 -26.82
C ASP A 197 16.79 -1.25 -27.19
N ARG A 198 17.60 -1.80 -26.27
CA ARG A 198 18.28 -3.09 -26.47
C ARG A 198 17.30 -4.27 -26.53
N ILE A 199 16.26 -4.25 -25.69
CA ILE A 199 15.22 -5.29 -25.67
C ILE A 199 14.41 -5.26 -26.96
N LEU A 200 13.95 -4.08 -27.38
CA LEU A 200 13.16 -3.91 -28.60
C LEU A 200 13.96 -4.26 -29.86
N GLY A 201 15.26 -3.91 -29.89
CA GLY A 201 16.19 -4.27 -30.96
C GLY A 201 16.65 -5.73 -30.96
N SER A 202 16.31 -6.52 -29.93
CA SER A 202 16.66 -7.93 -29.84
C SER A 202 15.80 -8.80 -30.78
N GLY A 203 16.45 -9.75 -31.45
CA GLY A 203 15.75 -10.79 -32.22
C GLY A 203 15.09 -11.88 -31.35
N ARG A 204 15.32 -11.86 -30.02
CA ARG A 204 14.69 -12.81 -29.09
C ARG A 204 13.32 -12.28 -28.68
N LYS A 205 12.28 -13.09 -28.88
CA LYS A 205 10.91 -12.77 -28.47
C LYS A 205 10.40 -13.87 -27.53
N PRO A 206 10.03 -13.55 -26.29
CA PRO A 206 9.40 -14.53 -25.40
C PRO A 206 8.03 -14.93 -25.97
N ASP A 207 7.65 -16.20 -25.80
CA ASP A 207 6.32 -16.68 -26.18
C ASP A 207 5.33 -16.43 -25.05
N THR A 208 4.69 -15.26 -25.05
CA THR A 208 3.67 -14.91 -24.05
C THR A 208 2.36 -15.68 -24.22
N THR A 209 2.15 -16.39 -25.36
CA THR A 209 0.95 -17.20 -25.55
C THR A 209 0.83 -18.31 -24.51
N ILE A 210 1.98 -18.76 -23.95
CA ILE A 210 2.05 -19.68 -22.82
C ILE A 210 1.22 -19.17 -21.64
N LEU A 211 1.31 -17.87 -21.32
CA LEU A 211 0.66 -17.26 -20.17
C LEU A 211 -0.84 -17.07 -20.35
N HIS A 212 -1.32 -17.14 -21.59
CA HIS A 212 -2.73 -16.96 -21.98
C HIS A 212 -3.44 -18.27 -22.33
N ARG A 213 -2.83 -19.41 -21.99
CA ARG A 213 -3.50 -20.73 -22.00
C ARG A 213 -4.51 -20.83 -20.86
N SER A 214 -5.14 -21.99 -20.71
CA SER A 214 -6.13 -22.23 -19.64
C SER A 214 -5.47 -22.55 -18.30
N TYR A 215 -5.74 -21.73 -17.30
CA TYR A 215 -5.28 -21.86 -15.92
C TYR A 215 -6.49 -21.82 -14.97
N PRO A 216 -7.10 -22.97 -14.62
CA PRO A 216 -8.27 -22.99 -13.76
C PRO A 216 -8.04 -22.26 -12.42
N LYS A 217 -8.99 -21.41 -12.00
CA LYS A 217 -8.84 -20.55 -10.82
C LYS A 217 -8.57 -21.33 -9.53
N ASP A 218 -9.23 -22.48 -9.35
CA ASP A 218 -9.03 -23.32 -8.17
C ASP A 218 -7.62 -23.93 -8.12
N ALA A 219 -7.07 -24.31 -9.27
CA ALA A 219 -5.68 -24.76 -9.38
C ALA A 219 -4.69 -23.61 -9.11
N GLN A 220 -4.96 -22.40 -9.61
CA GLN A 220 -4.16 -21.22 -9.27
C GLN A 220 -4.18 -20.93 -7.78
N ARG A 221 -5.35 -21.03 -7.13
CA ARG A 221 -5.47 -20.84 -5.69
C ARG A 221 -4.70 -21.90 -4.90
N ALA A 222 -4.81 -23.17 -5.28
CA ALA A 222 -4.09 -24.25 -4.63
C ALA A 222 -2.58 -24.06 -4.74
N PHE A 223 -2.08 -23.75 -5.95
CA PHE A 223 -0.67 -23.47 -6.17
C PHE A 223 -0.20 -22.21 -5.41
N ALA A 224 -0.98 -21.13 -5.41
CA ALA A 224 -0.66 -19.92 -4.67
C ALA A 224 -0.50 -20.16 -3.16
N LEU A 225 -1.38 -20.96 -2.55
CA LEU A 225 -1.26 -21.33 -1.14
C LEU A 225 0.03 -22.13 -0.83
N GLU A 226 0.49 -22.98 -1.75
CA GLU A 226 1.78 -23.67 -1.61
C GLU A 226 2.96 -22.69 -1.67
N LEU A 227 2.92 -21.72 -2.58
CA LEU A 227 3.96 -20.68 -2.68
C LEU A 227 4.02 -19.82 -1.41
N LEU A 228 2.86 -19.37 -0.92
CA LEU A 228 2.74 -18.59 0.30
C LEU A 228 3.38 -19.31 1.49
N ALA A 229 3.00 -20.57 1.72
CA ALA A 229 3.53 -21.37 2.81
C ALA A 229 5.05 -21.60 2.67
N ALA A 230 5.53 -21.83 1.45
CA ALA A 230 6.96 -22.05 1.20
C ALA A 230 7.81 -20.78 1.40
N CYS A 231 7.25 -19.60 1.13
CA CYS A 231 7.91 -18.31 1.32
C CYS A 231 7.81 -17.76 2.75
N GLY A 232 7.09 -18.45 3.64
CA GLY A 232 7.01 -18.11 5.06
C GLY A 232 5.85 -17.20 5.45
N TYR A 233 4.86 -17.00 4.57
CA TYR A 233 3.61 -16.35 4.98
C TYR A 233 2.87 -17.25 5.96
N ASP A 234 2.61 -16.73 7.16
CA ASP A 234 1.92 -17.48 8.20
C ASP A 234 0.41 -17.52 7.91
N LEU A 235 -0.04 -18.66 7.38
CA LEU A 235 -1.45 -18.94 7.07
C LEU A 235 -2.33 -19.13 8.32
N GLU A 236 -1.75 -19.31 9.51
CA GLU A 236 -2.50 -19.29 10.77
C GLU A 236 -2.74 -17.85 11.25
N ALA A 237 -1.92 -16.90 10.77
CA ALA A 237 -1.99 -15.47 11.05
C ALA A 237 -2.51 -14.64 9.86
N GLY A 238 -3.20 -15.28 8.92
CA GLY A 238 -3.61 -14.65 7.67
C GLY A 238 -4.50 -15.52 6.81
N ARG A 239 -4.91 -15.01 5.64
CA ARG A 239 -5.73 -15.71 4.66
C ARG A 239 -5.63 -15.08 3.27
N LEU A 240 -5.96 -15.90 2.26
CA LEU A 240 -6.04 -15.50 0.85
C LEU A 240 -7.46 -15.64 0.31
N ASP A 241 -8.02 -14.52 -0.18
CA ASP A 241 -9.36 -14.45 -0.76
C ASP A 241 -9.37 -13.78 -2.15
N PRO A 242 -10.30 -14.12 -3.05
CA PRO A 242 -10.44 -13.43 -4.33
C PRO A 242 -11.05 -12.03 -4.15
N THR A 243 -10.63 -11.09 -4.99
CA THR A 243 -11.16 -9.71 -5.06
C THR A 243 -11.11 -9.17 -6.49
N ALA A 244 -11.73 -8.00 -6.73
CA ALA A 244 -11.65 -7.29 -8.01
C ALA A 244 -10.29 -6.59 -8.23
N HIS A 245 -9.68 -6.09 -7.17
CA HIS A 245 -8.38 -5.41 -7.18
C HIS A 245 -7.56 -5.92 -5.99
N PRO A 246 -6.48 -6.70 -6.23
CA PRO A 246 -5.60 -7.23 -5.18
C PRO A 246 -5.17 -6.15 -4.19
N PHE A 247 -5.03 -6.57 -2.93
CA PHE A 247 -4.52 -5.77 -1.83
C PHE A 247 -4.18 -6.67 -0.65
N GLU A 248 -3.26 -6.17 0.15
CA GLU A 248 -2.95 -6.60 1.50
C GLU A 248 -3.61 -5.64 2.51
N ILE A 249 -3.98 -6.18 3.68
CA ILE A 249 -4.45 -5.37 4.80
C ILE A 249 -4.13 -6.04 6.16
N SER A 250 -3.46 -5.29 7.01
CA SER A 250 -3.16 -5.64 8.39
C SER A 250 -4.33 -5.27 9.31
N ILE A 251 -4.95 -6.26 9.95
CA ILE A 251 -6.00 -6.05 10.97
C ILE A 251 -5.35 -5.92 12.35
N GLY A 252 -4.28 -6.66 12.60
CA GLY A 252 -3.51 -6.60 13.83
C GLY A 252 -2.58 -7.81 14.00
N PRO A 253 -1.91 -7.96 15.16
CA PRO A 253 -1.00 -9.07 15.39
C PRO A 253 -1.73 -10.41 15.28
N GLY A 254 -1.32 -11.23 14.31
CA GLY A 254 -1.97 -12.52 14.05
C GLY A 254 -3.13 -12.48 13.04
N ASP A 255 -3.39 -11.34 12.39
CA ASP A 255 -4.41 -11.22 11.34
C ASP A 255 -3.97 -10.22 10.26
N VAL A 256 -3.22 -10.73 9.27
CA VAL A 256 -2.72 -9.99 8.10
C VAL A 256 -3.23 -10.69 6.85
N ARG A 257 -4.13 -10.03 6.11
CA ARG A 257 -4.90 -10.67 5.03
C ARG A 257 -4.43 -10.19 3.68
N ILE A 258 -4.41 -11.11 2.73
CA ILE A 258 -4.09 -10.81 1.33
C ILE A 258 -5.24 -11.22 0.43
N THR A 259 -5.32 -10.57 -0.72
CA THR A 259 -6.32 -10.88 -1.73
C THR A 259 -5.70 -10.90 -3.11
N THR A 260 -6.33 -11.59 -4.05
CA THR A 260 -5.82 -11.65 -5.42
C THR A 260 -6.95 -11.75 -6.43
N ARG A 261 -6.61 -11.64 -7.72
CA ARG A 261 -7.54 -11.78 -8.83
C ARG A 261 -7.04 -12.79 -9.84
N TYR A 262 -7.68 -13.95 -9.86
CA TYR A 262 -7.39 -15.00 -10.84
C TYR A 262 -8.16 -14.78 -12.14
N PHE A 263 -7.46 -14.98 -13.26
CA PHE A 263 -8.03 -15.05 -14.60
C PHE A 263 -7.80 -16.45 -15.16
N GLU A 264 -8.81 -17.05 -15.79
CA GLU A 264 -8.66 -18.40 -16.37
C GLU A 264 -7.75 -18.41 -17.59
N ASP A 265 -7.58 -17.27 -18.24
CA ASP A 265 -6.84 -17.03 -19.47
C ASP A 265 -5.61 -16.13 -19.24
N PHE A 266 -5.20 -15.93 -17.98
CA PHE A 266 -3.96 -15.22 -17.68
C PHE A 266 -3.33 -15.68 -16.37
N PHE A 267 -2.19 -16.37 -16.49
CA PHE A 267 -1.43 -16.91 -15.36
C PHE A 267 -0.92 -15.83 -14.40
N ASN A 268 -0.36 -14.75 -14.95
CA ASN A 268 0.45 -13.82 -14.18
C ASN A 268 -0.36 -13.06 -13.12
N ALA A 269 -1.56 -12.60 -13.47
CA ALA A 269 -2.35 -11.73 -12.60
C ALA A 269 -2.64 -12.37 -11.24
N GLY A 270 -3.02 -13.65 -11.22
CA GLY A 270 -3.32 -14.35 -9.96
C GLY A 270 -2.07 -14.69 -9.16
N ILE A 271 -1.03 -15.22 -9.83
CA ILE A 271 0.16 -15.73 -9.15
C ILE A 271 1.08 -14.60 -8.69
N PHE A 272 1.49 -13.69 -9.57
CA PHE A 272 2.36 -12.57 -9.20
C PHE A 272 1.61 -11.54 -8.36
N GLY A 273 0.31 -11.33 -8.60
CA GLY A 273 -0.52 -10.55 -7.69
C GLY A 273 -0.50 -11.12 -6.26
N THR A 274 -0.58 -12.44 -6.11
CA THR A 274 -0.47 -13.06 -4.78
C THR A 274 0.91 -12.88 -4.15
N LEU A 275 2.00 -13.05 -4.91
CA LEU A 275 3.36 -12.86 -4.40
C LEU A 275 3.66 -11.40 -4.04
N HIS A 276 3.06 -10.46 -4.78
CA HIS A 276 3.11 -9.03 -4.48
C HIS A 276 2.47 -8.73 -3.12
N GLU A 277 1.20 -9.11 -2.95
CA GLU A 277 0.50 -8.88 -1.67
C GLU A 277 1.12 -9.67 -0.52
N MET A 278 1.72 -10.84 -0.80
CA MET A 278 2.50 -11.60 0.19
C MET A 278 3.69 -10.79 0.70
N GLY A 279 4.42 -10.07 -0.17
CA GLY A 279 5.57 -9.29 0.27
C GLY A 279 5.17 -8.15 1.22
N HIS A 280 4.04 -7.50 0.96
CA HIS A 280 3.43 -6.58 1.92
C HIS A 280 3.10 -7.28 3.24
N ALA A 281 2.44 -8.44 3.17
CA ALA A 281 2.01 -9.16 4.36
C ALA A 281 3.17 -9.69 5.21
N LEU A 282 4.28 -10.08 4.57
CA LEU A 282 5.49 -10.51 5.26
C LEU A 282 6.14 -9.36 6.04
N TYR A 283 6.04 -8.12 5.54
CA TYR A 283 6.48 -6.96 6.30
C TYR A 283 5.63 -6.79 7.56
N GLU A 284 4.30 -6.75 7.39
CA GLU A 284 3.34 -6.60 8.49
C GLU A 284 3.44 -7.73 9.54
N GLN A 285 3.57 -8.97 9.11
CA GLN A 285 3.77 -10.11 10.02
C GLN A 285 5.13 -10.06 10.74
N GLY A 286 6.11 -9.35 10.18
CA GLY A 286 7.44 -9.14 10.74
C GLY A 286 7.56 -7.96 11.70
N LEU A 287 6.54 -7.09 11.79
CA LEU A 287 6.54 -5.97 12.73
C LEU A 287 6.50 -6.45 14.19
N PRO A 288 7.15 -5.74 15.13
CA PRO A 288 7.22 -6.15 16.53
C PRO A 288 5.86 -6.01 17.23
N LYS A 289 5.24 -7.15 17.53
CA LYS A 289 3.86 -7.26 18.05
C LYS A 289 3.64 -6.48 19.35
N GLU A 290 4.66 -6.40 20.20
CA GLU A 290 4.67 -5.65 21.46
C GLU A 290 4.52 -4.13 21.29
N HIS A 291 4.82 -3.61 20.09
CA HIS A 291 4.69 -2.20 19.73
C HIS A 291 3.50 -1.90 18.84
N TRP A 292 2.62 -2.87 18.59
CA TRP A 292 1.43 -2.64 17.78
C TRP A 292 0.57 -1.49 18.34
N GLY A 293 0.00 -0.70 17.43
CA GLY A 293 -0.78 0.51 17.76
C GLY A 293 0.08 1.68 18.26
N THR A 294 1.39 1.64 17.99
CA THR A 294 2.32 2.73 18.27
C THR A 294 3.26 2.94 17.08
N PRO A 295 3.75 4.17 16.84
CA PRO A 295 4.65 4.45 15.72
C PRO A 295 5.88 3.56 15.65
N ARG A 296 6.41 3.13 16.81
CA ARG A 296 7.55 2.19 16.90
C ARG A 296 7.30 0.85 16.20
N GLY A 297 6.04 0.41 16.12
CA GLY A 297 5.60 -0.86 15.54
C GLY A 297 4.80 -0.71 14.26
N GLU A 298 4.83 0.45 13.61
CA GLU A 298 4.15 0.72 12.34
C GLU A 298 5.12 0.56 11.16
N ALA A 299 4.57 0.27 9.97
CA ALA A 299 5.34 0.36 8.73
C ALA A 299 5.81 1.80 8.50
N VAL A 300 7.07 1.96 8.08
CA VAL A 300 7.73 3.28 8.09
C VAL A 300 7.28 4.21 6.96
N SER A 301 6.98 3.67 5.77
CA SER A 301 6.55 4.44 4.60
C SER A 301 5.96 3.54 3.51
N LEU A 302 5.28 4.15 2.53
CA LEU A 302 4.78 3.39 1.36
C LEU A 302 5.92 2.85 0.49
N GLY A 303 7.02 3.59 0.34
CA GLY A 303 8.18 3.15 -0.44
C GLY A 303 8.84 1.91 0.15
N VAL A 304 9.02 1.86 1.47
CA VAL A 304 9.54 0.66 2.14
C VAL A 304 8.53 -0.48 2.07
N HIS A 305 7.23 -0.22 2.23
CA HIS A 305 6.19 -1.25 2.09
C HIS A 305 6.17 -1.88 0.69
N GLU A 306 6.23 -1.05 -0.36
CA GLU A 306 6.32 -1.47 -1.77
C GLU A 306 7.65 -2.14 -2.10
N SER A 307 8.75 -1.79 -1.41
CA SER A 307 10.02 -2.51 -1.58
C SER A 307 9.88 -3.99 -1.22
N GLN A 308 9.06 -4.31 -0.21
CA GLN A 308 8.83 -5.70 0.21
C GLN A 308 7.94 -6.43 -0.78
N SER A 309 6.85 -5.83 -1.25
CA SER A 309 6.00 -6.43 -2.30
C SER A 309 6.80 -6.73 -3.57
N ARG A 310 7.58 -5.76 -4.07
CA ARG A 310 8.41 -5.95 -5.28
C ARG A 310 9.55 -6.93 -5.09
N THR A 311 10.11 -7.03 -3.89
CA THR A 311 11.13 -8.05 -3.59
C THR A 311 10.56 -9.45 -3.81
N TRP A 312 9.37 -9.72 -3.26
CA TRP A 312 8.78 -11.05 -3.35
C TRP A 312 8.08 -11.34 -4.68
N GLU A 313 7.44 -10.34 -5.28
CA GLU A 313 6.84 -10.45 -6.62
C GLU A 313 7.90 -10.74 -7.68
N ASN A 314 8.96 -9.93 -7.70
CA ASN A 314 9.86 -9.85 -8.84
C ASN A 314 11.23 -10.44 -8.54
N LEU A 315 11.97 -9.84 -7.59
CA LEU A 315 13.35 -10.23 -7.31
C LEU A 315 13.46 -11.71 -6.90
N VAL A 316 12.45 -12.19 -6.19
CA VAL A 316 12.27 -13.61 -5.86
C VAL A 316 11.33 -14.28 -6.86
N GLY A 317 10.08 -13.85 -6.93
CA GLY A 317 9.01 -14.56 -7.63
C GLY A 317 9.20 -14.69 -9.14
N ARG A 318 9.94 -13.79 -9.80
CA ARG A 318 10.25 -13.88 -11.25
C ARG A 318 11.67 -14.39 -11.52
N SER A 319 12.44 -14.70 -10.48
CA SER A 319 13.81 -15.20 -10.62
C SER A 319 13.88 -16.63 -11.15
N LEU A 320 14.97 -16.96 -11.83
CA LEU A 320 15.20 -18.32 -12.33
C LEU A 320 15.23 -19.35 -11.20
N GLY A 321 15.91 -19.09 -10.10
CA GLY A 321 16.03 -20.04 -8.98
C GLY A 321 14.68 -20.36 -8.32
N PHE A 322 13.76 -19.39 -8.27
CA PHE A 322 12.40 -19.63 -7.81
C PHE A 322 11.67 -20.62 -8.73
N TRP A 323 11.77 -20.44 -10.04
CA TRP A 323 11.11 -21.32 -11.00
C TRP A 323 11.82 -22.66 -11.21
N GLU A 324 13.12 -22.77 -11.01
CA GLU A 324 13.81 -24.08 -10.91
C GLU A 324 13.17 -24.95 -9.82
N ARG A 325 12.76 -24.34 -8.70
CA ARG A 325 12.06 -25.01 -7.60
C ARG A 325 10.60 -25.29 -7.90
N PHE A 326 9.84 -24.30 -8.37
CA PHE A 326 8.37 -24.36 -8.42
C PHE A 326 7.78 -24.71 -9.79
N PHE A 327 8.53 -24.60 -10.89
CA PHE A 327 8.03 -24.94 -12.21
C PHE A 327 7.63 -26.42 -12.36
N PRO A 328 8.37 -27.41 -11.81
CA PRO A 328 7.91 -28.81 -11.83
C PRO A 328 6.55 -28.96 -11.15
N ARG A 329 6.35 -28.28 -10.01
CA ARG A 329 5.07 -28.29 -9.28
C ARG A 329 3.97 -27.56 -10.06
N ALA A 330 4.28 -26.45 -10.71
CA ALA A 330 3.34 -25.75 -11.60
C ALA A 330 2.86 -26.67 -12.74
N LYS A 331 3.72 -27.51 -13.32
CA LYS A 331 3.32 -28.49 -14.35
C LYS A 331 2.35 -29.56 -13.83
N GLU A 332 2.40 -29.88 -12.54
CA GLU A 332 1.46 -30.80 -11.90
C GLU A 332 0.07 -30.17 -11.74
N HIS A 333 0.03 -28.87 -11.40
CA HIS A 333 -1.22 -28.10 -11.26
C HIS A 333 -1.84 -27.72 -12.61
N PHE A 334 -1.01 -27.43 -13.62
CA PHE A 334 -1.46 -26.82 -14.87
C PHE A 334 -1.09 -27.70 -16.09
N PRO A 335 -2.06 -28.41 -16.68
CA PRO A 335 -1.84 -29.18 -17.91
C PRO A 335 -1.27 -28.34 -19.06
N SER A 336 -1.59 -27.05 -19.11
CA SER A 336 -1.10 -26.09 -20.11
C SER A 336 0.41 -25.84 -20.09
N LEU A 337 1.14 -26.32 -19.08
CA LEU A 337 2.60 -26.21 -18.97
C LEU A 337 3.35 -27.52 -19.29
N ARG A 338 2.63 -28.61 -19.63
CA ARG A 338 3.26 -29.94 -19.81
C ARG A 338 4.31 -29.98 -20.92
N ASP A 339 4.01 -29.32 -22.03
CA ASP A 339 4.87 -29.17 -23.22
C ASP A 339 5.85 -28.00 -23.12
N VAL A 340 5.81 -27.22 -22.04
CA VAL A 340 6.61 -26.01 -21.87
C VAL A 340 7.92 -26.34 -21.12
N ALA A 341 9.04 -25.81 -21.63
CA ALA A 341 10.34 -25.84 -20.97
C ALA A 341 10.47 -24.70 -19.95
N LEU A 342 11.30 -24.89 -18.92
CA LEU A 342 11.51 -23.90 -17.86
C LEU A 342 12.00 -22.58 -18.43
N GLU A 343 12.95 -22.63 -19.37
CA GLU A 343 13.54 -21.43 -19.97
C GLU A 343 12.52 -20.59 -20.74
N ASP A 344 11.59 -21.24 -21.45
CA ASP A 344 10.53 -20.56 -22.20
C ASP A 344 9.51 -19.93 -21.26
N PHE A 345 9.11 -20.66 -20.21
CA PHE A 345 8.23 -20.12 -19.17
C PHE A 345 8.85 -18.93 -18.44
N HIS A 346 10.10 -19.05 -17.99
CA HIS A 346 10.83 -17.99 -17.29
C HIS A 346 11.00 -16.75 -18.17
N ARG A 347 11.23 -16.92 -19.48
CA ARG A 347 11.25 -15.80 -20.42
C ARG A 347 9.88 -15.16 -20.61
N ALA A 348 8.81 -15.96 -20.66
CA ALA A 348 7.45 -15.47 -20.85
C ALA A 348 6.99 -14.59 -19.67
N ILE A 349 7.22 -15.02 -18.43
CA ILE A 349 6.83 -14.24 -17.22
C ILE A 349 7.66 -12.96 -17.04
N ASN A 350 8.81 -12.85 -17.71
CA ASN A 350 9.69 -11.69 -17.73
C ASN A 350 9.64 -10.94 -19.08
N ALA A 351 8.55 -11.12 -19.84
CA ALA A 351 8.36 -10.40 -21.09
C ALA A 351 8.25 -8.90 -20.83
N VAL A 352 8.83 -8.11 -21.74
CA VAL A 352 8.85 -6.65 -21.69
C VAL A 352 8.12 -6.11 -22.91
N GLU A 353 7.10 -5.29 -22.67
CA GLU A 353 6.27 -4.70 -23.71
C GLU A 353 5.73 -3.34 -23.25
N PRO A 354 6.05 -2.25 -23.98
CA PRO A 354 5.41 -0.95 -23.73
C PRO A 354 3.89 -1.06 -23.86
N SER A 355 3.19 -0.89 -22.75
CA SER A 355 1.74 -1.01 -22.65
C SER A 355 1.14 0.24 -22.01
N LEU A 356 -0.20 0.35 -22.04
CA LEU A 356 -0.92 1.54 -21.58
C LEU A 356 -1.39 1.45 -20.12
N ILE A 357 -1.43 0.25 -19.54
CA ILE A 357 -2.05 -0.01 -18.24
C ILE A 357 -0.96 -0.26 -17.21
N ARG A 358 -0.70 0.74 -16.35
CA ARG A 358 0.37 0.68 -15.32
C ARG A 358 0.32 -0.60 -14.46
N VAL A 359 -0.87 -1.03 -14.03
CA VAL A 359 -1.03 -2.22 -13.17
C VAL A 359 -0.77 -3.55 -13.90
N GLU A 360 -0.60 -3.52 -15.21
CA GLU A 360 -0.25 -4.66 -16.06
C GLU A 360 1.13 -4.51 -16.70
N ALA A 361 1.83 -3.39 -16.45
CA ALA A 361 3.14 -3.09 -17.02
C ALA A 361 4.22 -4.02 -16.44
N ASP A 362 5.21 -4.34 -17.27
CA ASP A 362 6.37 -5.15 -16.89
C ASP A 362 7.39 -4.36 -16.04
N GLU A 363 8.36 -5.07 -15.46
CA GLU A 363 9.36 -4.48 -14.56
C GLU A 363 10.17 -3.33 -15.17
N VAL A 364 10.40 -3.36 -16.48
CA VAL A 364 11.23 -2.36 -17.18
C VAL A 364 10.41 -1.13 -17.52
N THR A 365 9.12 -1.28 -17.83
CA THR A 365 8.27 -0.17 -18.28
C THR A 365 7.40 0.44 -17.19
N TYR A 366 7.21 -0.23 -16.05
CA TYR A 366 6.33 0.22 -14.96
C TYR A 366 6.64 1.62 -14.40
N ASN A 367 7.93 1.99 -14.34
CA ASN A 367 8.39 3.26 -13.75
C ASN A 367 8.51 4.42 -14.77
N LEU A 368 8.22 4.17 -16.05
CA LEU A 368 8.23 5.19 -17.12
C LEU A 368 6.91 5.97 -17.16
#